data_AF-A0A606F0U0-F1
#
_entry.id   AF-A0A606F0U0-F1
#
_cell.length_a   1.000
_cell.length_b   1.000
_cell.length_c   1.000
_cell.angle_alpha   90.00
_cell.angle_beta   90.00
_cell.angle_gamma   90.00
#
_symmetry.space_group_name_H-M   'P 1'
#
loop_
_entity.id
_entity.type
_entity.pdbx_description
1 polymer ?
#
loop_
_entity_poly.entity_id
_entity_poly.type
_entity_poly.pdbx_seq_one_letter_code
_entity_poly.pdbx_strand_id
1 'polypeptide(L)'
;AASIPLAISAQEKFGVQSTIANISASFGSSMGQNGCAGIYPAIMVAMIAPTIGIDPLSLHFLAAMLPAIALGSIGVAGVGGGGTFAALIVLSTLNFPVALVGIFIAIEPIVDMARTALNVNGSMMSGVLANRILNNHTADDMPAVIDRP
;
A
#
# COMPACT_ATOMS: atom_id res chain seq x y z
N ALA A 1 8.04 6.81 6.38
CA ALA A 1 8.35 7.98 7.23
C ALA A 1 9.65 8.65 6.82
N ALA A 2 10.81 8.00 6.92
CA ALA A 2 12.10 8.61 6.55
C ALA A 2 12.16 9.11 5.09
N SER A 3 11.42 8.47 4.19
CA SER A 3 11.33 8.84 2.78
C SER A 3 10.39 10.02 2.46
N ILE A 4 9.64 10.55 3.44
CA ILE A 4 8.62 11.58 3.20
C ILE A 4 9.20 12.84 2.52
N PRO A 5 10.29 13.46 3.02
CA PRO A 5 10.83 14.67 2.39
C PRO A 5 11.24 14.44 0.93
N LEU A 6 11.89 13.30 0.66
CA LEU A 6 12.32 12.94 -0.70
C LEU A 6 11.13 12.65 -1.62
N ALA A 7 10.09 12.01 -1.11
CA ALA A 7 8.85 11.76 -1.85
C ALA A 7 8.10 13.06 -2.21
N ILE A 8 8.10 14.05 -1.31
CA ILE A 8 7.51 15.38 -1.58
C ILE A 8 8.27 16.05 -2.73
N SER A 9 9.61 16.16 -2.61
CA SER A 9 10.42 16.79 -3.66
C SER A 9 10.34 16.06 -5.00
N ALA A 10 10.17 14.73 -5.01
CA ALA A 10 9.96 13.97 -6.23
C ALA A 10 8.61 14.29 -6.90
N GLN A 11 7.53 14.38 -6.11
CA GLN A 11 6.20 14.76 -6.63
C GLN A 11 6.16 16.19 -7.16
N GLU A 12 6.83 17.13 -6.51
CA GLU A 12 6.95 18.52 -7.00
C GLU A 12 7.63 18.58 -8.36
N LYS A 13 8.65 17.73 -8.62
CA LYS A 13 9.26 17.58 -9.95
C LYS A 13 8.30 17.00 -11.00
N PHE A 14 7.26 16.29 -10.58
CA PHE A 14 6.16 15.84 -11.44
C PHE A 14 5.04 16.89 -11.60
N GLY A 15 5.22 18.12 -11.10
CA GLY A 15 4.24 19.20 -11.23
C GLY A 15 3.06 19.07 -10.26
N VAL A 16 3.21 18.30 -9.18
CA VAL A 16 2.21 18.20 -8.11
C VAL A 16 2.35 19.42 -7.19
N GLN A 17 1.23 20.07 -6.86
CA GLN A 17 1.22 21.18 -5.89
C GLN A 17 1.75 20.72 -4.53
N SER A 18 2.59 21.51 -3.87
CA SER A 18 3.25 21.15 -2.60
C SER A 18 2.28 20.70 -1.50
N THR A 19 1.07 21.29 -1.44
CA THR A 19 0.02 20.88 -0.49
C THR A 19 -0.43 19.43 -0.74
N ILE A 20 -0.69 19.06 -2.00
CA ILE A 20 -1.10 17.71 -2.39
C ILE A 20 0.05 16.72 -2.20
N ALA A 21 1.28 17.13 -2.56
CA ALA A 21 2.48 16.33 -2.36
C ALA A 21 2.73 16.01 -0.88
N ASN A 22 2.55 17.00 0.01
CA ASN A 22 2.73 16.81 1.46
C ASN A 22 1.66 15.88 2.05
N ILE A 23 0.39 16.10 1.73
CA ILE A 23 -0.71 15.26 2.23
C ILE A 23 -0.56 13.82 1.75
N SER A 24 -0.32 13.62 0.45
CA SER A 24 -0.16 12.27 -0.13
C SER A 24 1.04 11.52 0.45
N ALA A 25 2.20 12.18 0.62
CA ALA A 25 3.38 11.54 1.19
C ALA A 25 3.22 11.22 2.68
N SER A 26 2.66 12.14 3.46
CA SER A 26 2.48 11.97 4.91
C SER A 26 1.38 10.96 5.23
N PHE A 27 0.22 11.09 4.59
CA PHE A 27 -0.91 10.17 4.79
C PHE A 27 -0.62 8.79 4.19
N GLY A 28 0.00 8.75 3.01
CA GLY A 28 0.40 7.52 2.34
C GLY A 28 1.42 6.69 3.14
N SER A 29 2.31 7.34 3.91
CA SER A 29 3.24 6.64 4.81
C SER A 29 2.53 5.83 5.92
N SER A 30 1.26 6.12 6.23
CA SER A 30 0.52 5.51 7.34
C SER A 30 -0.69 4.68 6.90
N MET A 31 -1.39 5.08 5.83
CA MET A 31 -2.58 4.38 5.31
C MET A 31 -2.38 3.73 3.93
N GLY A 32 -1.30 4.05 3.21
CA GLY A 32 -1.03 3.56 1.84
C GLY A 32 -0.10 2.35 1.76
N GLN A 33 -0.22 1.40 2.68
CA GLN A 33 0.75 0.29 2.85
C GLN A 33 0.48 -0.95 1.98
N ASN A 34 0.27 -0.76 0.67
CA ASN A 34 -0.03 -1.84 -0.29
C ASN A 34 0.98 -3.01 -0.22
N GLY A 35 2.27 -2.68 -0.06
CA GLY A 35 3.35 -3.65 0.05
C GLY A 35 3.32 -4.43 1.36
N CYS A 36 3.10 -3.75 2.49
CA CYS A 36 3.13 -4.39 3.82
C CYS A 36 1.85 -5.18 4.12
N ALA A 37 0.71 -4.66 3.67
CA ALA A 37 -0.60 -5.11 4.11
C ALA A 37 -1.35 -5.94 3.05
N GLY A 38 -1.05 -5.71 1.77
CA GLY A 38 -1.62 -6.48 0.67
C GLY A 38 -0.67 -7.56 0.15
N ILE A 39 0.44 -7.11 -0.45
CA ILE A 39 1.33 -7.98 -1.23
C ILE A 39 2.10 -8.95 -0.33
N TYR A 40 2.67 -8.47 0.78
CA TYR A 40 3.52 -9.32 1.62
C TYR A 40 2.77 -10.51 2.26
N PRO A 41 1.59 -10.32 2.89
CA PRO A 41 0.79 -11.44 3.38
C PRO A 41 0.31 -12.37 2.25
N ALA A 42 -0.04 -11.83 1.08
CA ALA A 42 -0.42 -12.63 -0.09
C ALA A 42 0.69 -13.59 -0.51
N ILE A 43 1.91 -13.07 -0.67
CA ILE A 43 3.07 -13.87 -1.07
C ILE A 43 3.34 -14.97 -0.04
N MET A 44 3.34 -14.62 1.25
CA MET A 44 3.56 -15.60 2.32
C MET A 44 2.52 -16.73 2.28
N VAL A 45 1.24 -16.37 2.21
CA VAL A 45 0.14 -17.34 2.17
C VAL A 45 0.24 -18.24 0.93
N ALA A 46 0.51 -17.66 -0.24
CA ALA A 46 0.68 -18.42 -1.48
C ALA A 46 1.91 -19.36 -1.45
N MET A 47 2.99 -18.98 -0.78
CA MET A 47 4.19 -19.82 -0.62
C MET A 47 3.99 -20.94 0.41
N ILE A 48 3.21 -20.70 1.46
CA ILE A 48 2.94 -21.67 2.52
C ILE A 48 1.87 -22.69 2.11
N ALA A 49 0.88 -22.28 1.31
CA ALA A 49 -0.24 -23.15 0.92
C ALA A 49 0.18 -24.53 0.36
N PRO A 50 1.15 -24.64 -0.57
CA PRO A 50 1.60 -25.93 -1.08
C PRO A 50 2.21 -26.84 -0.01
N THR A 51 2.85 -26.28 1.03
CA THR A 51 3.50 -27.09 2.08
C THR A 51 2.50 -27.80 2.99
N ILE A 52 1.25 -27.34 2.98
CA ILE A 52 0.13 -27.94 3.72
C ILE A 52 -0.91 -28.59 2.79
N GLY A 53 -0.55 -28.85 1.53
CA GLY A 53 -1.40 -29.55 0.56
C GLY A 53 -2.53 -28.71 -0.04
N ILE A 54 -2.47 -27.38 0.10
CA ILE A 54 -3.45 -26.47 -0.52
C ILE A 54 -2.89 -25.98 -1.86
N ASP A 55 -3.70 -26.08 -2.91
CA ASP A 55 -3.38 -25.47 -4.21
C ASP A 55 -3.55 -23.94 -4.14
N PRO A 56 -2.46 -23.16 -4.28
CA PRO A 56 -2.50 -21.70 -4.19
C PRO A 56 -3.25 -21.03 -5.34
N LEU A 57 -3.47 -21.73 -6.46
CA LEU A 57 -4.22 -21.21 -7.61
C LEU A 57 -5.69 -21.61 -7.58
N SER A 58 -6.11 -22.44 -6.62
CA SER A 58 -7.49 -22.85 -6.51
C SER A 58 -8.40 -21.65 -6.23
N LEU A 59 -9.50 -21.56 -6.98
CA LEU A 59 -10.44 -20.44 -6.85
C LEU A 59 -11.02 -20.35 -5.44
N HIS A 60 -11.24 -21.50 -4.78
CA HIS A 60 -11.70 -21.57 -3.39
C HIS A 60 -10.71 -20.92 -2.43
N PHE A 61 -9.42 -21.22 -2.58
CA PHE A 61 -8.38 -20.62 -1.75
C PHE A 61 -8.23 -19.13 -2.00
N LEU A 62 -8.22 -18.70 -3.26
CA LEU A 62 -8.16 -17.27 -3.61
C LEU A 62 -9.36 -16.49 -3.04
N ALA A 63 -10.56 -17.08 -3.09
CA ALA A 63 -11.77 -16.49 -2.52
C ALA A 63 -11.74 -16.37 -0.99
N ALA A 64 -11.06 -17.27 -0.28
CA ALA A 64 -10.85 -17.17 1.16
C ALA A 64 -9.70 -16.20 1.52
N MET A 65 -8.63 -16.21 0.73
CA MET A 65 -7.43 -15.40 0.95
C MET A 65 -7.69 -13.90 0.77
N LEU A 66 -8.42 -13.51 -0.28
CA LEU A 66 -8.65 -12.10 -0.62
C LEU A 66 -9.34 -11.29 0.51
N PRO A 67 -10.46 -11.73 1.10
CA PRO A 67 -11.08 -11.01 2.22
C PRO A 67 -10.21 -11.02 3.48
N ALA A 68 -9.47 -12.11 3.75
CA ALA A 68 -8.55 -12.16 4.90
C ALA A 68 -7.46 -11.08 4.78
N ILE A 69 -6.88 -10.91 3.58
CA ILE A 69 -5.89 -9.86 3.30
C ILE A 69 -6.50 -8.47 3.37
N ALA A 70 -7.69 -8.27 2.79
CA ALA A 70 -8.36 -6.97 2.82
C ALA A 70 -8.68 -6.53 4.27
N LEU A 71 -9.22 -7.43 5.08
CA LEU A 71 -9.53 -7.17 6.49
C LEU A 71 -8.25 -6.99 7.32
N GLY A 72 -7.24 -7.83 7.10
CA GLY A 72 -5.93 -7.69 7.74
C GLY A 72 -5.28 -6.35 7.41
N SER A 73 -5.44 -5.86 6.17
CA SER A 73 -4.90 -4.58 5.75
C SER A 73 -5.57 -3.39 6.43
N ILE A 74 -6.88 -3.45 6.65
CA ILE A 74 -7.60 -2.43 7.43
C ILE A 74 -7.11 -2.45 8.87
N GLY A 75 -6.93 -3.65 9.45
CA GLY A 75 -6.51 -3.83 10.84
C GLY A 75 -5.11 -3.31 11.17
N VAL A 76 -4.24 -3.11 10.18
CA VAL A 76 -2.85 -2.62 10.38
C VAL A 76 -2.69 -1.13 10.04
N ALA A 77 -3.70 -0.50 9.45
CA ALA A 77 -3.66 0.94 9.16
C ALA A 77 -3.50 1.76 10.46
N GLY A 78 -2.43 2.55 10.55
CA GLY A 78 -2.17 3.44 11.69
C GLY A 78 -1.62 2.78 12.97
N VAL A 79 -1.66 1.45 13.08
CA VAL A 79 -1.04 0.70 14.19
C VAL A 79 0.37 0.32 13.76
N GLY A 80 1.36 1.10 14.20
CA GLY A 80 2.77 0.86 13.87
C GLY A 80 3.16 -0.60 14.08
N GLY A 81 3.68 -1.26 13.05
CA GLY A 81 3.95 -2.71 13.05
C GLY A 81 4.51 -3.29 11.74
N GLY A 82 4.38 -2.58 10.62
CA GLY A 82 4.97 -3.01 9.33
C GLY A 82 4.32 -4.28 8.75
N GLY A 83 5.00 -4.92 7.80
CA GLY A 83 4.47 -6.10 7.10
C GLY A 83 4.32 -7.35 7.97
N THR A 84 5.08 -7.46 9.05
CA THR A 84 5.06 -8.63 9.94
C THR A 84 3.73 -8.80 10.67
N PHE A 85 3.17 -7.72 11.22
CA PHE A 85 1.86 -7.80 11.88
C PHE A 85 0.74 -8.11 10.90
N ALA A 86 0.77 -7.55 9.69
CA ALA A 86 -0.19 -7.87 8.64
C ALA A 86 -0.12 -9.36 8.26
N ALA A 87 1.09 -9.92 8.13
CA ALA A 87 1.27 -11.33 7.87
C ALA A 87 0.74 -12.22 9.01
N LEU A 88 1.02 -11.87 10.27
CA LEU A 88 0.52 -12.62 11.43
C LEU A 88 -1.01 -12.63 11.49
N ILE A 89 -1.66 -11.49 11.24
CA ILE A 89 -3.13 -11.40 11.20
C ILE A 89 -3.67 -12.31 10.10
N VAL A 90 -3.20 -12.17 8.87
CA VAL A 90 -3.70 -12.95 7.72
C VAL A 90 -3.46 -14.45 7.89
N LEU A 91 -2.26 -14.85 8.32
CA LEU A 91 -1.96 -16.26 8.58
C LEU A 91 -2.88 -16.82 9.67
N SER A 92 -3.12 -16.06 10.74
CA SER A 92 -4.03 -16.48 11.81
C SER A 92 -5.48 -16.58 11.30
N THR A 93 -5.94 -15.63 10.49
CA THR A 93 -7.29 -15.64 9.90
C THR A 93 -7.51 -16.84 8.99
N LEU A 94 -6.48 -17.28 8.26
CA LEU A 94 -6.55 -18.46 7.39
C LEU A 94 -6.22 -19.77 8.11
N ASN A 95 -5.96 -19.72 9.43
CA ASN A 95 -5.51 -20.85 10.24
C ASN A 95 -4.21 -21.50 9.74
N PHE A 96 -3.29 -20.69 9.21
CA PHE A 96 -1.97 -21.09 8.77
C PHE A 96 -0.95 -21.01 9.92
N PRO A 97 0.15 -21.78 9.88
CA PRO A 97 1.14 -21.77 10.96
C PRO A 97 1.91 -20.45 11.01
N VAL A 98 1.62 -19.61 12.01
CA VAL A 98 2.27 -18.30 12.19
C VAL A 98 3.78 -18.39 12.45
N ALA A 99 4.27 -19.53 12.97
CA ALA A 99 5.69 -19.78 13.19
C ALA A 99 6.51 -19.70 11.89
N LEU A 100 5.87 -19.91 10.73
CA LEU A 100 6.54 -19.81 9.43
C LEU A 100 6.99 -18.39 9.10
N VAL A 101 6.42 -17.34 9.74
CA VAL A 101 6.96 -15.97 9.67
C VAL A 101 8.43 -15.93 10.10
N GLY A 102 8.83 -16.77 11.05
CA GLY A 102 10.22 -16.86 11.51
C GLY A 102 11.21 -17.27 10.42
N ILE A 103 10.78 -18.06 9.44
CA ILE A 103 11.61 -18.48 8.30
C ILE A 103 11.86 -17.30 7.35
N PHE A 104 10.86 -16.44 7.18
CA PHE A 104 10.95 -15.28 6.28
C PHE A 104 11.82 -14.15 6.85
N ILE A 105 12.12 -14.15 8.15
CA ILE A 105 13.04 -13.18 8.79
C ILE A 105 14.40 -13.14 8.08
N ALA A 106 14.89 -14.27 7.57
CA ALA A 106 16.17 -14.32 6.88
C ALA A 106 16.21 -13.46 5.60
N ILE A 107 15.07 -13.28 4.93
CA ILE A 107 14.95 -12.50 3.69
C ILE A 107 14.30 -11.12 3.91
N GLU A 108 13.80 -10.85 5.12
CA GLU A 108 13.07 -9.62 5.45
C GLU A 108 13.82 -8.35 5.05
N PRO A 109 15.15 -8.18 5.22
CA PRO A 109 15.81 -6.94 4.83
C PRO A 109 15.64 -6.59 3.34
N ILE A 110 15.66 -7.59 2.46
CA ILE A 110 15.49 -7.38 1.02
C ILE A 110 14.02 -7.10 0.70
N VAL A 111 13.12 -7.91 1.26
CA VAL A 111 11.68 -7.77 1.04
C VAL A 111 11.17 -6.44 1.58
N ASP A 112 11.66 -5.99 2.74
CA ASP A 112 11.26 -4.74 3.38
C ASP A 112 11.62 -3.51 2.54
N MET A 113 12.81 -3.50 1.92
CA MET A 113 13.18 -2.46 0.97
C MET A 113 12.21 -2.41 -0.21
N ALA A 114 11.85 -3.56 -0.79
CA ALA A 114 10.90 -3.63 -1.90
C ALA A 114 9.49 -3.16 -1.49
N ARG A 115 8.99 -3.60 -0.33
CA ARG A 115 7.70 -3.16 0.23
C ARG A 115 7.68 -1.65 0.46
N THR A 116 8.77 -1.10 1.01
CA THR A 116 8.90 0.33 1.26
C THR A 116 8.89 1.12 -0.05
N ALA A 117 9.62 0.66 -1.07
CA ALA A 117 9.63 1.29 -2.39
C ALA A 117 8.23 1.32 -3.02
N LEU A 118 7.48 0.21 -2.94
CA LEU A 118 6.10 0.13 -3.44
C LEU A 118 5.14 1.07 -2.69
N ASN A 119 5.24 1.14 -1.36
CA ASN A 119 4.39 2.03 -0.55
C ASN A 119 4.66 3.51 -0.87
N VAL A 120 5.93 3.89 -1.01
CA VAL A 120 6.31 5.25 -1.41
C VAL A 120 5.81 5.55 -2.81
N ASN A 121 5.98 4.63 -3.75
CA ASN A 121 5.47 4.80 -5.12
C ASN A 121 3.94 4.96 -5.17
N GLY A 122 3.19 4.13 -4.44
CA GLY A 122 1.74 4.26 -4.34
C GLY A 122 1.28 5.59 -3.76
N SER A 123 2.00 6.09 -2.74
CA SER A 123 1.75 7.40 -2.16
C SER A 123 1.95 8.52 -3.18
N MET A 124 3.05 8.46 -3.97
CA MET A 124 3.32 9.43 -5.03
C MET A 124 2.30 9.39 -6.17
N MET A 125 1.91 8.18 -6.59
CA MET A 125 0.87 7.98 -7.60
C MET A 125 -0.45 8.65 -7.16
N SER A 126 -0.84 8.47 -5.90
CA SER A 126 -2.03 9.11 -5.34
C SER A 126 -1.97 10.63 -5.41
N GLY A 127 -0.82 11.23 -5.06
CA GLY A 127 -0.62 12.68 -5.17
C GLY A 127 -0.71 13.20 -6.61
N VAL A 128 -0.10 12.51 -7.57
CA VAL A 128 -0.20 12.85 -9.00
C VAL A 128 -1.64 12.76 -9.50
N LEU A 129 -2.35 11.69 -9.14
CA LEU A 129 -3.74 11.48 -9.55
C LEU A 129 -4.67 12.54 -8.94
N ALA A 130 -4.54 12.80 -7.64
CA ALA A 130 -5.33 13.83 -6.95
C ALA A 130 -5.10 15.22 -7.56
N ASN A 131 -3.84 15.57 -7.87
CA ASN A 131 -3.51 16.83 -8.54
C ASN A 131 -4.17 16.96 -9.91
N ARG A 132 -4.18 15.89 -10.71
CA ARG A 132 -4.87 15.88 -12.02
C ARG A 132 -6.38 16.05 -11.87
N ILE A 133 -7.00 15.31 -10.95
CA ILE A 133 -8.44 15.36 -10.73
C ILE A 133 -8.87 16.77 -10.28
N LEU A 134 -8.17 17.34 -9.30
CA LEU A 134 -8.49 18.68 -8.78
C LEU A 134 -8.28 19.79 -9.83
N ASN A 135 -7.21 19.70 -10.63
CA ASN A 135 -6.97 20.68 -11.70
C ASN A 135 -8.05 20.61 -12.80
N ASN A 136 -8.57 19.42 -13.12
CA ASN A 136 -9.67 19.28 -14.07
C ASN A 136 -10.97 19.89 -13.54
N HIS A 137 -11.26 19.73 -12.25
CA HIS A 137 -12.44 20.37 -11.63
C HIS A 137 -12.32 21.90 -11.55
N THR A 138 -11.11 22.42 -11.37
CA THR A 138 -10.88 23.89 -11.36
C THR A 138 -11.10 24.51 -12.74
N ALA A 139 -10.92 23.73 -13.81
CA ALA A 139 -11.21 24.16 -15.18
C ALA A 139 -12.71 24.16 -15.51
N ASP A 140 -13.48 23.20 -14.97
CA ASP A 140 -14.94 23.12 -15.16
C ASP A 140 -15.72 24.09 -14.25
N ASP A 141 -15.19 24.46 -13.09
CA ASP A 141 -15.82 25.39 -12.13
C ASP A 141 -15.47 26.87 -12.34
N MET A 142 -14.71 27.21 -13.40
CA MET A 142 -14.51 28.62 -13.75
C MET A 142 -15.76 29.16 -14.46
N PRO A 143 -16.53 30.08 -13.85
CA PRO A 143 -17.53 30.81 -14.63
C PRO A 143 -16.77 31.54 -15.73
N ALA A 144 -17.28 31.50 -16.97
CA ALA A 144 -16.73 32.22 -18.10
C ALA A 144 -16.37 33.64 -17.66
N VAL A 145 -15.08 33.89 -17.45
CA VAL A 145 -14.59 35.18 -17.00
C VAL A 145 -14.95 36.13 -18.12
N ILE A 146 -15.90 37.01 -17.82
CA ILE A 146 -16.36 38.08 -18.69
C ILE A 146 -15.12 38.85 -19.09
N ASP A 147 -14.78 38.73 -20.37
CA ASP A 147 -13.79 39.54 -21.04
C ASP A 147 -14.14 41.02 -20.78
N ARG A 148 -13.24 41.73 -20.10
CA ARG A 148 -13.28 43.18 -19.98
C ARG A 148 -11.85 43.72 -19.85
N PRO A 149 -11.52 44.87 -20.46
CA PRO A 149 -12.14 45.58 -21.60
C PRO A 149 -11.31 45.51 -22.89
#